data_AF-A0A1Q6IKH0-F1
#
_entry.id   AF-A0A1Q6IKH0-F1
#
_cell.length_a   1.000
_cell.length_b   1.000
_cell.length_c   1.000
_cell.angle_alpha   90.00
_cell.angle_beta   90.00
_cell.angle_gamma   90.00
#
_symmetry.space_group_name_H-M   'P 1'
#
loop_
_entity.id
_entity.type
_entity.pdbx_description
1 polymer ?
#
loop_
_entity_poly.entity_id
_entity_poly.type
_entity_poly.pdbx_seq_one_letter_code
_entity_poly.pdbx_strand_id
1 'polypeptide(L)'
;MEVRRNEKITFRCSALEKAALSEQAARCGLSTSEYCRSLSLGGRPRERYTEEERELLRDIARLKGTLQRLNNYFGGRQYREVFEENRTLITELQKILSR
;
A
#
# COMPACT_ATOMS: atom_id res chain seq x y z
N MET A 1 -22.26 26.59 2.25
CA MET A 1 -23.71 26.28 2.25
C MET A 1 -23.88 24.84 2.70
N GLU A 2 -24.50 24.61 3.85
CA GLU A 2 -24.71 23.27 4.39
C GLU A 2 -25.81 22.57 3.58
N VAL A 3 -25.48 21.46 2.91
CA VAL A 3 -26.44 20.75 2.04
C VAL A 3 -27.38 19.92 2.90
N ARG A 4 -28.60 20.40 3.12
CA ARG A 4 -29.66 19.67 3.82
C ARG A 4 -30.31 18.66 2.87
N ARG A 5 -30.33 17.39 3.27
CA ARG A 5 -30.83 16.26 2.47
C ARG A 5 -32.17 15.79 3.05
N ASN A 6 -33.26 16.44 2.66
CA ASN A 6 -34.59 16.19 3.21
C ASN A 6 -35.41 15.19 2.38
N GLU A 7 -35.09 15.04 1.10
CA GLU A 7 -35.79 14.13 0.19
C GLU A 7 -35.37 12.66 0.40
N LYS A 8 -36.35 11.75 0.39
CA LYS A 8 -36.14 10.32 0.63
C LYS A 8 -36.50 9.48 -0.60
N ILE A 9 -35.57 8.61 -1.00
CA ILE A 9 -35.79 7.58 -2.02
C ILE A 9 -35.87 6.22 -1.32
N THR A 10 -36.87 5.42 -1.67
CA THR A 10 -37.03 4.04 -1.19
C THR A 10 -37.07 3.08 -2.37
N PHE A 11 -36.45 1.91 -2.20
CA PHE A 11 -36.49 0.84 -3.19
C PHE A 11 -36.61 -0.49 -2.48
N ARG A 12 -37.18 -1.48 -3.18
CA ARG A 12 -37.28 -2.85 -2.66
C ARG A 12 -35.95 -3.56 -2.83
N CYS A 13 -35.55 -4.31 -1.82
CA CYS A 13 -34.39 -5.19 -1.84
C CYS A 13 -34.69 -6.41 -0.97
N SER A 14 -34.04 -7.52 -1.28
CA SER A 14 -33.98 -8.71 -0.45
C SER A 14 -33.17 -8.46 0.83
N ALA A 15 -33.31 -9.35 1.81
CA ALA A 15 -32.51 -9.29 3.03
C ALA A 15 -31.00 -9.39 2.74
N LEU A 16 -30.60 -10.21 1.77
CA LEU A 16 -29.21 -10.39 1.37
C LEU A 16 -28.64 -9.13 0.69
N GLU A 17 -29.40 -8.52 -0.23
CA GLU A 17 -28.98 -7.27 -0.89
C GLU A 17 -28.82 -6.14 0.14
N LYS A 18 -29.74 -6.04 1.09
CA LYS A 18 -29.66 -5.03 2.16
C LYS A 18 -28.41 -5.24 3.03
N ALA A 19 -28.10 -6.48 3.40
CA ALA A 19 -26.92 -6.81 4.17
C ALA A 19 -25.63 -6.50 3.38
N ALA A 20 -25.56 -6.90 2.12
CA ALA A 20 -24.42 -6.64 1.24
C ALA A 20 -24.15 -5.13 1.08
N LEU A 21 -25.18 -4.31 0.85
CA LEU A 21 -25.03 -2.85 0.78
C LEU A 21 -24.50 -2.25 2.09
N SER A 22 -24.92 -2.78 3.23
CA SER A 22 -24.43 -2.35 4.54
C SER A 22 -22.97 -2.71 4.76
N GLU A 23 -22.57 -3.93 4.40
CA GLU A 23 -21.20 -4.40 4.53
C GLU A 23 -20.25 -3.61 3.61
N GLN A 24 -20.63 -3.42 2.35
CA GLN A 24 -19.84 -2.66 1.37
C GLN A 24 -19.68 -1.19 1.78
N ALA A 25 -20.72 -0.57 2.33
CA ALA A 25 -20.63 0.77 2.87
C ALA A 25 -19.64 0.84 4.05
N ALA A 26 -19.70 -0.14 4.96
CA ALA A 26 -18.79 -0.22 6.12
C ALA A 26 -17.32 -0.41 5.69
N ARG A 27 -17.06 -1.27 4.71
CA ARG A 27 -15.73 -1.47 4.09
C ARG A 27 -15.15 -0.18 3.49
N CYS A 28 -16.01 0.67 2.92
CA CYS A 28 -15.62 1.98 2.41
C CYS A 28 -15.52 3.06 3.51
N GLY A 29 -15.96 2.77 4.74
CA GLY A 29 -16.07 3.74 5.82
C GLY A 29 -17.15 4.80 5.58
N LEU A 30 -18.24 4.44 4.89
CA LEU A 30 -19.36 5.31 4.56
C LEU A 30 -20.64 4.81 5.23
N SER A 31 -21.61 5.71 5.41
CA SER A 31 -22.98 5.26 5.71
C SER A 31 -23.60 4.58 4.49
N THR A 32 -24.56 3.68 4.68
CA THR A 32 -25.30 3.03 3.57
C THR A 32 -25.91 4.05 2.61
N SER A 33 -26.49 5.13 3.15
CA SER A 33 -27.07 6.21 2.34
C SER A 33 -26.03 6.95 1.51
N GLU A 34 -24.83 7.12 2.04
CA GLU A 34 -23.73 7.77 1.33
C GLU A 34 -23.09 6.87 0.29
N TYR A 35 -22.93 5.59 0.60
CA TYR A 35 -22.46 4.57 -0.34
C TYR A 35 -23.41 4.46 -1.55
N CYS A 36 -24.71 4.27 -1.31
CA CYS A 36 -25.71 4.21 -2.37
C CYS A 36 -25.78 5.50 -3.18
N ARG A 37 -25.72 6.66 -2.53
CA ARG A 37 -25.71 7.96 -3.23
C ARG A 37 -24.48 8.09 -4.14
N SER A 38 -23.31 7.74 -3.64
CA SER A 38 -22.07 7.79 -4.42
C SER A 38 -22.19 6.93 -5.67
N LEU A 39 -22.64 5.68 -5.52
CA LEU A 39 -22.88 4.78 -6.65
C LEU A 39 -23.91 5.34 -7.65
N SER A 40 -25.07 5.79 -7.17
CA SER A 40 -26.14 6.31 -8.03
C SER A 40 -25.76 7.60 -8.77
N LEU A 41 -24.80 8.37 -8.26
CA LEU A 41 -24.27 9.59 -8.89
C LEU A 41 -23.00 9.33 -9.71
N GLY A 42 -22.64 8.07 -9.98
CA GLY A 42 -21.49 7.68 -10.81
C GLY A 42 -20.14 7.64 -10.08
N GLY A 43 -20.14 7.81 -8.76
CA GLY A 43 -18.98 7.62 -7.90
C GLY A 43 -18.56 6.15 -7.82
N ARG A 44 -17.28 5.94 -7.52
CA ARG A 44 -16.69 4.61 -7.27
C ARG A 44 -16.12 4.56 -5.86
N PRO A 45 -16.93 4.26 -4.83
CA PRO A 45 -16.43 4.08 -3.47
C PRO A 45 -15.33 3.02 -3.47
N ARG A 46 -14.18 3.34 -2.89
CA ARG A 46 -13.08 2.39 -2.73
C ARG A 46 -13.08 1.86 -1.32
N GLU A 47 -12.94 0.55 -1.21
CA GLU A 47 -12.69 -0.13 0.05
C GLU A 47 -11.47 0.50 0.72
N ARG A 48 -11.60 0.79 2.02
CA ARG A 48 -10.47 1.27 2.80
C ARG A 48 -9.56 0.07 3.03
N TYR A 49 -8.27 0.27 2.80
CA TYR A 49 -7.28 -0.68 3.27
C TYR A 49 -7.46 -0.93 4.76
N THR A 50 -7.42 -2.19 5.15
CA THR A 50 -7.33 -2.60 6.56
C THR A 50 -6.05 -2.03 7.17
N GLU A 51 -5.97 -1.98 8.50
CA GLU A 51 -4.75 -1.45 9.13
C GLU A 51 -3.53 -2.33 8.81
N GLU A 52 -3.72 -3.65 8.72
CA GLU A 52 -2.69 -4.60 8.28
C GLU A 52 -2.22 -4.31 6.84
N GLU A 53 -3.15 -4.09 5.90
CA GLU A 53 -2.80 -3.75 4.52
C GLU A 53 -2.05 -2.42 4.42
N ARG A 54 -2.40 -1.43 5.25
CA ARG A 54 -1.66 -0.17 5.32
C ARG A 54 -0.25 -0.35 5.84
N GLU A 55 -0.08 -1.19 6.86
CA GLU A 55 1.23 -1.51 7.40
C GLU A 55 2.12 -2.18 6.37
N LEU A 56 1.59 -3.19 5.66
CA LEU A 56 2.29 -3.84 4.55
C LEU A 56 2.67 -2.84 3.45
N LEU A 57 1.79 -1.91 3.09
CA LEU A 57 2.09 -0.87 2.11
C LEU A 57 3.21 0.07 2.58
N ARG A 58 3.26 0.40 3.89
CA ARG A 58 4.35 1.19 4.49
C ARG A 58 5.68 0.43 4.40
N ASP A 59 5.68 -0.86 4.70
CA ASP A 59 6.86 -1.71 4.62
C ASP A 59 7.36 -1.87 3.18
N ILE A 60 6.46 -2.09 2.23
CA ILE A 60 6.80 -2.13 0.80
C ILE A 60 7.43 -0.81 0.35
N ALA A 61 6.88 0.35 0.77
CA ALA A 61 7.45 1.65 0.44
C ALA A 61 8.86 1.83 1.02
N ARG A 62 9.10 1.38 2.26
CA ARG A 62 10.43 1.38 2.88
C ARG A 62 11.40 0.48 2.13
N LEU A 63 11.00 -0.74 1.80
CA LEU A 63 11.81 -1.70 1.04
C LEU A 63 12.17 -1.16 -0.33
N LYS A 64 11.21 -0.59 -1.06
CA LYS A 64 11.45 0.10 -2.33
C LYS A 64 12.51 1.19 -2.18
N GLY A 65 12.42 2.02 -1.13
CA GLY A 65 13.41 3.05 -0.85
C GLY A 65 14.81 2.49 -0.59
N THR A 66 14.92 1.40 0.17
CA THR A 66 16.18 0.70 0.41
C THR A 66 16.76 0.11 -0.88
N LEU A 67 15.94 -0.55 -1.69
CA LEU A 67 16.35 -1.10 -2.98
C LEU A 67 16.79 0.00 -3.95
N GLN A 68 16.11 1.15 -3.96
CA GLN A 68 16.51 2.27 -4.79
C GLN A 68 17.86 2.85 -4.35
N ARG A 69 18.10 3.02 -3.04
CA ARG A 69 19.41 3.46 -2.53
C ARG A 69 20.48 2.48 -2.93
N LEU A 70 20.24 1.19 -2.72
CA LEU A 70 21.15 0.11 -3.10
C LEU A 70 21.46 0.14 -4.60
N ASN A 71 20.43 0.27 -5.44
CA ASN A 71 20.60 0.42 -6.89
C ASN A 71 21.40 1.68 -7.25
N ASN A 72 21.20 2.79 -6.54
CA ASN A 72 21.98 4.02 -6.76
C ASN A 72 23.46 3.85 -6.34
N TYR A 73 23.73 3.15 -5.23
CA TYR A 73 25.10 2.80 -4.84
C TYR A 73 25.79 1.95 -5.92
N PHE A 74 25.07 1.03 -6.56
CA PHE A 74 25.62 0.18 -7.61
C PHE A 74 25.63 0.82 -9.01
N GLY A 75 24.74 1.77 -9.29
CA GLY A 75 24.64 2.50 -10.56
C GLY A 75 25.72 3.56 -10.78
N GLY A 76 26.46 3.94 -9.72
CA GLY A 76 27.49 4.99 -9.74
C GLY A 76 28.86 4.59 -10.33
N ARG A 77 29.03 3.38 -10.88
CA ARG A 77 30.29 2.84 -11.46
C ARG A 77 31.49 2.65 -10.53
N GLN A 78 31.32 2.57 -9.21
CA GLN A 78 32.41 2.18 -8.28
C GLN A 78 32.45 0.68 -7.97
N TYR A 79 31.65 -0.15 -8.67
CA TYR A 79 31.59 -1.59 -8.44
C TYR A 79 32.96 -2.27 -8.57
N ARG A 80 33.79 -1.83 -9.53
CA ARG A 80 35.09 -2.47 -9.80
C ARG A 80 36.11 -2.18 -8.71
N GLU A 81 36.21 -0.94 -8.27
CA GLU A 81 37.14 -0.51 -7.21
C GLU A 81 36.77 -1.12 -5.86
N VAL A 82 35.49 -1.05 -5.46
CA VAL A 82 35.01 -1.64 -4.20
C VAL A 82 35.13 -3.16 -4.21
N PHE A 83 34.91 -3.81 -5.36
CA PHE A 83 35.09 -5.26 -5.49
C PHE A 83 36.57 -5.68 -5.44
N GLU A 84 37.46 -4.92 -6.08
CA GLU A 84 38.91 -5.17 -6.05
C GLU A 84 39.50 -4.92 -4.66
N GLU A 85 39.08 -3.87 -3.95
CA GLU A 85 39.46 -3.65 -2.55
C GLU A 85 38.94 -4.77 -1.63
N ASN A 86 37.67 -5.18 -1.78
CA ASN A 86 37.12 -6.30 -1.02
C ASN A 86 37.87 -7.61 -1.29
N ARG A 87 38.25 -7.88 -2.54
CA ARG A 87 39.04 -9.07 -2.90
C ARG A 87 40.43 -9.05 -2.27
N THR A 88 41.05 -7.87 -2.22
CA THR A 88 42.35 -7.67 -1.56
C THR A 88 42.23 -7.90 -0.05
N LEU A 89 41.19 -7.33 0.59
CA LEU A 89 40.91 -7.52 2.02
C LEU A 89 40.63 -8.99 2.37
N ILE A 90 39.87 -9.72 1.55
CA ILE A 90 39.60 -11.15 1.75
C ILE A 90 40.90 -11.96 1.68
N THR A 91 41.81 -11.62 0.77
CA THR A 91 43.11 -12.30 0.62
C THR A 91 43.99 -12.09 1.85
N GLU A 92 44.02 -10.87 2.41
CA GLU A 92 44.76 -10.59 3.64
C GLU A 92 44.14 -11.28 4.87
N LEU A 93 42.80 -11.29 4.97
CA LEU A 93 42.10 -12.04 6.02
C LEU A 93 42.40 -13.54 5.97
N GLN A 94 42.45 -14.13 4.77
CA GLN A 94 42.79 -15.53 4.60
C GLN A 94 44.22 -15.84 5.08
N LYS A 95 45.21 -14.97 4.82
CA LYS A 95 46.60 -15.15 5.31
C LYS A 95 46.70 -15.12 6.83
N ILE A 96 45.88 -14.29 7.49
CA ILE A 96 45.84 -14.19 8.96
C ILE A 96 45.19 -15.44 9.55
N LEU A 97 44.10 -15.93 8.94
CA LEU A 97 43.34 -17.08 9.43
C LEU A 97 43.98 -18.45 9.08
N SER A 98 44.98 -18.47 8.20
CA SER A 98 45.73 -19.68 7.81
C SER A 98 47.11 -19.80 8.47
N ARG A 99 47.39 -18.96 9.47
CA ARG A 99 48.44 -19.14 10.47
C ARG A 99 47.86 -19.76 11.73
#